data_AF-A0A212IK07-F1
#
_entry.id   AF-A0A212IK07-F1
#
_cell.length_a   1.000
_cell.length_b   1.000
_cell.length_c   1.000
_cell.angle_alpha   90.00
_cell.angle_beta   90.00
_cell.angle_gamma   90.00
#
_symmetry.space_group_name_H-M   'P 1'
#
loop_
_entity.id
_entity.type
_entity.pdbx_description
1 polymer ?
#
loop_
_entity_poly.entity_id
_entity_poly.type
_entity_poly.pdbx_seq_one_letter_code
_entity_poly.pdbx_strand_id
1 'polypeptide(L)'
;MNASQNAEQFHAQLAQYVPLFSPDYWPVWLVVAGLMLVGMWLVLALHAMLRFRAAHKTSAGHGEKVYLYSKAVRLWHWSNALLFLLLLVSGLVNHFSAVSAPVMKSLLTVHEVCGFLLLACWVGFVLINLIGGNGHHYIIQRQDWIARAQRQTRFYLFGIMQGESHPFPASPRSKFNPLQQAAYVGVMYGLLPLLLISGLLSLYPTVVGDLFPGVRYWLLQAHFALAIVSLFFIFGHLYLCTTGRTPGETFKCMVDGYHRH
;
A
#
# COMPACT_ATOMS: atom_id res chain seq x y z
N MET A 1 39.01 -6.09 -3.19
CA MET A 1 37.88 -6.13 -4.14
C MET A 1 37.31 -4.72 -4.20
N ASN A 2 37.32 -4.06 -5.36
CA ASN A 2 36.87 -2.67 -5.47
C ASN A 2 35.35 -2.60 -5.27
N ALA A 3 34.90 -1.88 -4.24
CA ALA A 3 33.49 -1.54 -4.07
C ALA A 3 33.02 -0.70 -5.26
N SER A 4 31.93 -1.11 -5.91
CA SER A 4 31.29 -0.39 -7.02
C SER A 4 31.09 1.09 -6.68
N GLN A 5 31.58 2.00 -7.53
CA GLN A 5 31.62 3.44 -7.24
C GLN A 5 30.32 4.15 -7.61
N ASN A 6 29.44 3.54 -8.40
CA ASN A 6 28.13 4.09 -8.75
C ASN A 6 27.09 2.98 -9.06
N ALA A 7 25.81 3.39 -9.15
CA ALA A 7 24.67 2.48 -9.37
C ALA A 7 24.76 1.72 -10.70
N GLU A 8 25.31 2.33 -11.75
CA GLU A 8 25.51 1.67 -13.06
C GLU A 8 26.57 0.55 -12.98
N GLN A 9 27.69 0.78 -12.30
CA GLN A 9 28.71 -0.25 -12.08
C GLN A 9 28.21 -1.36 -11.17
N PHE A 10 27.40 -1.03 -10.15
CA PHE A 10 26.76 -2.02 -9.29
C PHE A 10 25.80 -2.91 -10.09
N HIS A 11 24.97 -2.32 -10.97
CA HIS A 11 24.09 -3.07 -11.88
C HIS A 11 24.87 -3.98 -12.84
N ALA A 12 25.96 -3.50 -13.43
CA ALA A 12 26.80 -4.31 -14.33
C ALA A 12 27.47 -5.49 -13.60
N GLN A 13 27.88 -5.29 -12.35
CA GLN A 13 28.48 -6.35 -11.53
C GLN A 13 27.45 -7.35 -11.03
N LEU A 14 26.22 -6.93 -10.71
CA LEU A 14 25.14 -7.83 -10.29
C LEU A 14 24.83 -8.92 -11.34
N ALA A 15 24.99 -8.64 -12.63
CA ALA A 15 24.80 -9.63 -13.70
C ALA A 15 25.75 -10.84 -13.61
N GLN A 16 26.87 -10.72 -12.87
CA GLN A 16 27.83 -11.82 -12.67
C GLN A 16 27.55 -12.68 -11.43
N TYR A 17 26.75 -12.19 -10.47
CA TYR A 17 26.54 -12.83 -9.17
C TYR A 17 25.08 -13.12 -8.83
N VAL A 18 24.15 -12.44 -9.50
CA VAL A 18 22.72 -12.68 -9.37
C VAL A 18 22.32 -13.61 -10.50
N PRO A 19 21.73 -14.78 -10.23
CA PRO A 19 21.06 -15.55 -11.26
C PRO A 19 20.12 -14.59 -11.99
N LEU A 20 20.37 -14.35 -13.28
CA LEU A 20 19.38 -13.69 -14.12
C LEU A 20 18.09 -14.45 -13.90
N PHE A 21 17.03 -13.76 -13.47
CA PHE A 21 15.69 -14.34 -13.45
C PHE A 21 15.35 -14.67 -14.90
N SER A 22 15.72 -15.85 -15.37
CA SER A 22 15.24 -16.35 -16.64
C SER A 22 13.76 -16.70 -16.47
N PRO A 23 12.99 -16.77 -17.56
CA PRO A 23 11.65 -17.35 -17.55
C PRO A 23 11.58 -18.74 -16.86
N ASP A 24 12.73 -19.42 -16.72
CA ASP A 24 12.84 -20.80 -16.24
C ASP A 24 13.12 -20.92 -14.73
N TYR A 25 13.45 -19.84 -14.01
CA TYR A 25 13.75 -19.92 -12.56
C TYR A 25 13.26 -18.72 -11.75
N TRP A 26 12.04 -18.82 -11.21
CA TRP A 26 11.55 -17.93 -10.16
C TRP A 26 11.88 -18.52 -8.78
N PRO A 27 12.39 -17.72 -7.83
CA PRO A 27 12.53 -18.14 -6.45
C PRO A 27 11.20 -18.67 -5.92
N VAL A 28 11.24 -19.78 -5.18
CA VAL A 28 10.05 -20.44 -4.64
C VAL A 28 9.15 -19.46 -3.89
N TRP A 29 9.73 -18.54 -3.10
CA TRP A 29 8.96 -17.54 -2.34
C TRP A 29 8.17 -16.59 -3.25
N LEU A 30 8.71 -16.22 -4.42
CA LEU A 30 8.06 -15.33 -5.38
C LEU A 30 6.92 -16.05 -6.09
N VAL A 31 7.11 -17.33 -6.44
CA VAL A 31 6.04 -18.20 -6.98
C VAL A 31 4.91 -18.32 -5.96
N VAL A 32 5.24 -18.61 -4.70
CA VAL A 32 4.26 -18.70 -3.61
C VAL A 32 3.53 -17.37 -3.43
N ALA A 33 4.23 -16.24 -3.43
CA ALA A 33 3.61 -14.92 -3.35
C ALA A 33 2.67 -14.65 -4.53
N GLY A 34 3.04 -15.04 -5.75
CA GLY A 34 2.18 -14.95 -6.93
C GLY A 34 0.91 -15.79 -6.80
N LEU A 35 1.04 -17.05 -6.37
CA LEU A 35 -0.09 -17.93 -6.10
C LEU A 35 -1.01 -17.39 -5.00
N MET A 36 -0.43 -16.83 -3.93
CA MET A 36 -1.19 -16.17 -2.85
C MET A 36 -1.95 -14.94 -3.36
N LEU A 37 -1.35 -14.15 -4.27
CA LEU A 37 -1.99 -12.99 -4.87
C LEU A 37 -3.18 -13.40 -5.74
N VAL A 38 -3.01 -14.43 -6.57
CA VAL A 38 -4.10 -15.01 -7.36
C VAL A 38 -5.20 -15.57 -6.45
N GLY A 39 -4.83 -16.30 -5.40
CA GLY A 39 -5.77 -16.80 -4.40
C GLY A 39 -6.58 -15.68 -3.73
N MET A 40 -5.91 -14.59 -3.34
CA MET A 40 -6.58 -13.40 -2.82
C MET A 40 -7.57 -12.83 -3.84
N TRP A 41 -7.20 -12.68 -5.12
CA TRP A 41 -8.13 -12.19 -6.14
C TRP A 41 -9.35 -13.09 -6.31
N LEU A 42 -9.17 -14.42 -6.31
CA LEU A 42 -10.29 -15.36 -6.39
C LEU A 42 -11.22 -15.23 -5.18
N VAL A 43 -10.67 -15.10 -3.96
CA VAL A 43 -11.45 -14.90 -2.74
C VAL A 43 -12.20 -13.57 -2.78
N LEU A 44 -11.54 -12.48 -3.17
CA LEU A 44 -12.16 -11.15 -3.26
C LEU A 44 -13.24 -11.11 -4.35
N ALA A 45 -13.03 -11.77 -5.49
CA ALA A 45 -14.00 -11.88 -6.57
C ALA A 45 -15.21 -12.72 -6.15
N LEU A 46 -14.98 -13.87 -5.49
CA LEU A 46 -16.05 -14.68 -4.90
C LEU A 46 -16.86 -13.88 -3.88
N HIS A 47 -16.18 -13.18 -2.97
CA HIS A 47 -16.83 -12.36 -1.96
C HIS A 47 -17.65 -11.21 -2.59
N ALA A 48 -17.10 -10.53 -3.59
CA ALA A 48 -17.83 -9.53 -4.39
C ALA A 48 -19.08 -10.12 -5.05
N MET A 49 -18.96 -11.29 -5.67
CA MET A 49 -20.06 -11.98 -6.34
C MET A 49 -21.15 -12.37 -5.33
N LEU A 50 -20.78 -12.94 -4.18
CA LEU A 50 -21.72 -13.31 -3.13
C LEU A 50 -22.45 -12.08 -2.58
N ARG A 51 -21.73 -10.98 -2.34
CA ARG A 51 -22.33 -9.69 -1.95
C ARG A 51 -23.29 -9.16 -3.01
N PHE A 52 -22.92 -9.22 -4.28
CA PHE A 52 -23.78 -8.75 -5.36
C PHE A 52 -25.08 -9.56 -5.46
N ARG A 53 -25.00 -10.88 -5.24
CA ARG A 53 -26.17 -11.77 -5.20
C ARG A 53 -27.04 -11.56 -3.96
N ALA A 54 -26.42 -11.28 -2.82
CA ALA A 54 -27.12 -11.05 -1.55
C ALA A 54 -27.64 -9.60 -1.40
N ALA A 55 -27.30 -8.70 -2.34
CA ALA A 55 -27.71 -7.31 -2.31
C ALA A 55 -29.24 -7.21 -2.45
N HIS A 56 -29.94 -7.08 -1.32
CA HIS A 56 -31.31 -6.59 -1.30
C HIS A 56 -31.31 -5.14 -1.80
N LYS A 57 -32.28 -4.78 -2.67
CA LYS A 57 -32.53 -3.40 -3.10
C LYS A 57 -33.04 -2.57 -1.90
N THR A 58 -32.18 -2.24 -0.95
CA THR A 58 -32.50 -1.24 0.06
C THR A 58 -32.51 0.12 -0.64
N SER A 59 -33.67 0.77 -0.59
CA SER A 59 -33.89 2.10 -1.17
C SER A 59 -32.78 3.06 -0.74
N ALA A 60 -32.23 3.79 -1.72
CA ALA A 60 -31.26 4.85 -1.50
C ALA A 60 -31.97 6.03 -0.80
N GLY A 61 -32.18 5.89 0.51
CA GLY A 61 -32.62 7.01 1.35
C GLY A 61 -31.62 8.16 1.25
N HIS A 62 -32.11 9.39 1.29
CA HIS A 62 -31.30 10.59 1.33
C HIS A 62 -30.49 10.64 2.63
N GLY A 63 -29.35 9.95 2.64
CA GLY A 63 -28.40 9.94 3.75
C GLY A 63 -27.77 11.31 3.94
N GLU A 64 -27.62 11.72 5.20
CA GLU A 64 -26.87 12.92 5.55
C GLU A 64 -25.47 12.88 4.96
N LYS A 65 -25.05 14.00 4.38
CA LYS A 65 -23.69 14.18 3.85
C LYS A 65 -22.85 14.91 4.88
N VAL A 66 -21.86 14.22 5.43
CA VAL A 66 -20.92 14.82 6.38
C VAL A 66 -19.61 15.12 5.66
N TYR A 67 -19.18 16.38 5.67
CA TYR A 67 -17.88 16.76 5.14
C TYR A 67 -16.78 16.27 6.08
N LEU A 68 -16.09 15.21 5.68
CA LEU A 68 -15.14 14.50 6.54
C LEU A 68 -13.69 14.62 6.05
N TYR A 69 -13.51 14.75 4.74
CA TYR A 69 -12.19 14.83 4.10
C TYR A 69 -11.98 16.20 3.48
N SER A 70 -11.02 16.98 4.01
CA SER A 70 -10.70 18.31 3.47
C SER A 70 -10.05 18.23 2.09
N LYS A 71 -10.12 19.32 1.29
CA LYS A 71 -9.42 19.40 -0.01
C LYS A 71 -7.93 19.07 0.10
N ALA A 72 -7.27 19.58 1.15
CA ALA A 72 -5.86 19.31 1.41
C ALA A 72 -5.57 17.82 1.65
N VAL A 73 -6.41 17.14 2.46
CA VAL A 73 -6.26 15.70 2.71
C VAL A 73 -6.46 14.88 1.44
N ARG A 74 -7.44 15.24 0.61
CA ARG A 74 -7.70 14.54 -0.66
C ARG A 74 -6.57 14.74 -1.66
N LEU A 75 -6.07 15.98 -1.80
CA LEU A 75 -4.92 16.28 -2.66
C LEU A 75 -3.69 15.49 -2.19
N TRP A 76 -3.39 15.54 -0.89
CA TRP A 76 -2.29 14.76 -0.31
C TRP A 76 -2.45 13.27 -0.58
N HIS A 77 -3.64 12.69 -0.39
CA HIS A 77 -3.90 11.29 -0.68
C HIS A 77 -3.67 10.95 -2.15
N TRP A 78 -4.25 11.71 -3.08
CA TRP A 78 -4.10 11.44 -4.52
C TRP A 78 -2.67 11.61 -5.01
N SER A 79 -1.93 12.59 -4.48
CA SER A 79 -0.50 12.72 -4.75
C SER A 79 0.29 11.50 -4.26
N ASN A 80 0.05 11.03 -3.04
CA ASN A 80 0.70 9.80 -2.53
C ASN A 80 0.30 8.57 -3.36
N ALA A 81 -0.98 8.42 -3.69
CA ALA A 81 -1.47 7.29 -4.47
C ALA A 81 -0.81 7.24 -5.86
N LEU A 82 -0.70 8.38 -6.53
CA LEU A 82 -0.03 8.48 -7.83
C LEU A 82 1.46 8.14 -7.72
N LEU A 83 2.18 8.76 -6.77
CA LEU A 83 3.61 8.50 -6.56
C LEU A 83 3.88 7.03 -6.23
N PHE A 84 3.05 6.44 -5.37
CA PHE A 84 3.16 5.04 -4.98
C PHE A 84 2.93 4.09 -6.17
N LEU A 85 1.92 4.38 -7.00
CA LEU A 85 1.66 3.61 -8.22
C LEU A 85 2.82 3.70 -9.21
N LEU A 86 3.36 4.91 -9.44
CA LEU A 86 4.50 5.12 -10.33
C LEU A 86 5.74 4.36 -9.84
N LEU A 87 6.02 4.39 -8.54
CA LEU A 87 7.11 3.63 -7.91
C LEU A 87 6.92 2.12 -8.11
N LEU A 88 5.72 1.62 -7.85
CA LEU A 88 5.44 0.19 -7.96
C LEU A 88 5.59 -0.31 -9.40
N VAL A 89 5.03 0.42 -10.37
CA VAL A 89 5.13 0.07 -11.79
C VAL A 89 6.57 0.16 -12.28
N SER A 90 7.25 1.27 -12.04
CA SER A 90 8.65 1.45 -12.47
C SER A 90 9.59 0.41 -11.82
N GLY A 91 9.39 0.09 -10.53
CA GLY A 91 10.17 -0.91 -9.82
C GLY A 91 9.96 -2.33 -10.34
N LEU A 92 8.69 -2.74 -10.57
CA LEU A 92 8.37 -4.06 -11.10
C LEU A 92 8.89 -4.23 -12.54
N VAL A 93 8.69 -3.23 -13.40
CA VAL A 93 9.16 -3.27 -14.80
C VAL A 93 10.68 -3.37 -14.85
N ASN A 94 11.40 -2.63 -14.01
CA ASN A 94 12.85 -2.73 -13.91
C ASN A 94 13.32 -4.09 -13.34
N HIS A 95 12.64 -4.62 -12.32
CA HIS A 95 12.99 -5.91 -11.72
C HIS A 95 12.93 -7.06 -12.73
N PHE A 96 11.85 -7.13 -13.52
CA PHE A 96 11.67 -8.16 -14.54
C PHE A 96 12.38 -7.86 -15.86
N SER A 97 13.11 -6.74 -15.96
CA SER A 97 13.78 -6.31 -17.20
C SER A 97 12.84 -6.33 -18.41
N ALA A 98 11.59 -5.91 -18.22
CA ALA A 98 10.51 -6.12 -19.18
C ALA A 98 10.56 -5.17 -20.40
N VAL A 99 11.52 -4.25 -20.44
CA VAL A 99 11.69 -3.22 -21.47
C VAL A 99 13.17 -3.05 -21.83
N SER A 100 13.48 -2.34 -22.92
CA SER A 100 14.86 -2.13 -23.37
C SER A 100 15.70 -1.35 -22.37
N ALA A 101 17.03 -1.55 -22.39
CA ALA A 101 17.96 -0.92 -21.45
C ALA A 101 17.86 0.62 -21.37
N PRO A 102 17.70 1.39 -22.47
CA PRO A 102 17.51 2.84 -22.38
C PRO A 102 16.22 3.23 -21.65
N VAL A 103 15.15 2.45 -21.82
CA VAL A 103 13.86 2.67 -21.16
C VAL A 103 13.96 2.32 -19.68
N MET A 104 14.65 1.21 -19.32
CA MET A 104 14.90 0.87 -17.91
C MET A 104 15.65 1.98 -17.17
N LYS A 105 16.68 2.55 -17.78
CA LYS A 105 17.42 3.69 -17.19
C LYS A 105 16.49 4.87 -16.92
N SER A 106 15.62 5.21 -17.88
CA SER A 106 14.62 6.26 -17.71
C SER A 106 13.63 5.95 -16.58
N LEU A 107 13.14 4.70 -16.51
CA LEU A 107 12.24 4.25 -15.44
C LEU A 107 12.91 4.27 -14.07
N LEU A 108 14.20 3.96 -13.99
CA LEU A 108 14.96 4.07 -12.74
C LEU A 108 15.03 5.52 -12.27
N THR A 109 15.28 6.48 -13.17
CA THR A 109 15.24 7.92 -12.84
C THR A 109 13.84 8.35 -12.38
N VAL A 110 12.78 7.89 -13.04
CA VAL A 110 11.39 8.16 -12.60
C VAL A 110 11.15 7.57 -11.21
N HIS A 111 11.61 6.34 -10.95
CA HIS A 111 11.48 5.68 -9.65
C HIS A 111 12.19 6.48 -8.55
N GLU A 112 13.43 6.92 -8.80
CA GLU A 112 14.21 7.73 -7.86
C GLU A 112 13.50 9.06 -7.53
N VAL A 113 13.10 9.82 -8.55
CA VAL A 113 12.41 11.11 -8.36
C VAL A 113 11.10 10.91 -7.58
N CYS A 114 10.30 9.92 -7.97
CA CYS A 114 9.05 9.62 -7.25
C CYS A 114 9.31 9.20 -5.80
N GLY A 115 10.42 8.49 -5.53
CA GLY A 115 10.84 8.07 -4.21
C GLY A 115 11.15 9.27 -3.30
N PHE A 116 11.91 10.25 -3.80
CA PHE A 116 12.20 11.47 -3.05
C PHE A 116 10.96 12.35 -2.85
N LEU A 117 10.08 12.46 -3.85
CA LEU A 117 8.81 13.18 -3.70
C LEU A 117 7.92 12.52 -2.64
N LEU A 118 7.84 11.19 -2.63
CA LEU A 118 7.09 10.42 -1.65
C LEU A 118 7.70 10.55 -0.25
N LEU A 119 9.04 10.54 -0.14
CA LEU A 119 9.75 10.83 1.11
C LEU A 119 9.37 12.20 1.67
N ALA A 120 9.38 13.24 0.83
CA ALA A 120 8.97 14.58 1.25
C ALA A 120 7.50 14.63 1.70
N CYS A 121 6.60 13.96 0.97
CA CYS A 121 5.19 13.83 1.36
C CYS A 121 5.02 13.10 2.70
N TRP A 122 5.81 12.06 2.95
CA TRP A 122 5.78 11.28 4.18
C TRP A 122 6.35 12.07 5.38
N VAL A 123 7.49 12.76 5.21
CA VAL A 123 8.05 13.63 6.26
C VAL A 123 7.05 14.75 6.60
N GLY A 124 6.47 15.41 5.59
CA GLY A 124 5.44 16.41 5.80
C GLY A 124 4.23 15.87 6.57
N PHE A 125 3.80 14.65 6.24
CA PHE A 125 2.75 13.95 6.97
C PHE A 125 3.11 13.72 8.44
N VAL A 126 4.31 13.19 8.72
CA VAL A 126 4.76 12.94 10.10
C VAL A 126 4.82 14.24 10.91
N LEU A 127 5.39 15.31 10.33
CA LEU A 127 5.48 16.63 10.98
C LEU A 127 4.11 17.22 11.28
N ILE A 128 3.16 17.15 10.33
CA ILE A 128 1.80 17.66 10.53
C ILE A 128 1.09 16.89 11.65
N ASN A 129 1.27 15.57 11.76
CA ASN A 129 0.63 14.81 12.82
C ASN A 129 1.28 15.00 14.18
N LEU A 130 2.59 15.26 14.20
CA LEU A 130 3.33 15.56 15.42
C LEU A 130 2.96 16.94 15.99
N ILE A 131 2.80 17.95 15.14
CA ILE A 131 2.58 19.35 15.54
C ILE A 131 1.08 19.73 15.58
N GLY A 132 0.28 19.21 14.64
CA GLY A 132 -1.07 19.71 14.35
C GLY A 132 -2.22 19.03 15.09
N GLY A 133 -1.97 18.20 16.10
CA GLY A 133 -3.01 17.54 16.91
C GLY A 133 -3.82 16.43 16.21
N ASN A 134 -3.71 16.29 14.87
CA ASN A 134 -4.32 15.22 14.08
C ASN A 134 -3.83 13.81 14.47
N GLY A 135 -2.69 13.72 15.17
CA GLY A 135 -2.12 12.49 15.71
C GLY A 135 -3.10 11.62 16.50
N HIS A 136 -4.08 12.23 17.18
CA HIS A 136 -5.03 11.52 18.04
C HIS A 136 -5.86 10.46 17.31
N HIS A 137 -6.19 10.68 16.02
CA HIS A 137 -6.95 9.70 15.22
C HIS A 137 -6.15 8.41 14.92
N TYR A 138 -4.84 8.42 15.12
CA TYR A 138 -3.94 7.29 14.86
C TYR A 138 -3.56 6.52 16.13
N ILE A 139 -4.03 6.97 17.29
CA ILE A 139 -3.79 6.28 18.56
C ILE A 139 -4.78 5.11 18.66
N ILE A 140 -4.24 3.90 18.61
CA ILE A 140 -5.01 2.68 18.79
C ILE A 140 -5.34 2.51 20.28
N GLN A 141 -6.63 2.57 20.61
CA GLN A 141 -7.10 2.25 21.96
C GLN A 141 -6.87 0.77 22.22
N ARG A 142 -5.94 0.44 23.13
CA ARG A 142 -5.54 -0.95 23.42
C ARG A 142 -6.64 -1.78 24.07
N GLN A 143 -7.50 -1.13 24.86
CA GLN A 143 -8.63 -1.79 25.52
C GLN A 143 -9.63 -2.30 24.47
N ASP A 144 -9.96 -3.58 24.55
CA ASP A 144 -10.91 -4.29 23.69
C ASP A 144 -10.63 -4.22 22.18
N TRP A 145 -9.41 -3.85 21.78
CA TRP A 145 -9.07 -3.70 20.36
C TRP A 145 -9.28 -5.00 19.59
N ILE A 146 -8.87 -6.14 20.16
CA ILE A 146 -9.02 -7.46 19.53
C ILE A 146 -10.50 -7.78 19.31
N ALA A 147 -11.35 -7.55 20.31
CA ALA A 147 -12.79 -7.79 20.21
C ALA A 147 -13.44 -6.89 19.16
N ARG A 148 -13.02 -5.62 19.08
CA ARG A 148 -13.49 -4.66 18.06
C ARG A 148 -13.02 -5.06 16.66
N ALA A 149 -11.78 -5.50 16.53
CA ALA A 149 -11.21 -6.00 15.28
C ALA A 149 -11.95 -7.25 14.81
N GLN A 150 -12.19 -8.23 15.70
CA GLN A 150 -12.98 -9.43 15.39
C GLN A 150 -14.40 -9.09 14.94
N ARG A 151 -15.07 -8.13 15.59
CA ARG A 151 -16.41 -7.66 15.19
C ARG A 151 -16.39 -7.04 13.80
N GLN A 152 -15.40 -6.21 13.50
CA GLN A 152 -15.23 -5.61 12.17
C GLN A 152 -14.88 -6.67 11.11
N THR A 153 -14.05 -7.66 11.43
CA THR A 153 -13.71 -8.77 10.54
C THR A 153 -14.93 -9.60 10.23
N ARG A 154 -15.73 -10.00 11.24
CA ARG A 154 -16.99 -10.72 11.04
C ARG A 154 -17.96 -9.93 10.15
N PHE A 155 -18.05 -8.62 10.38
CA PHE A 155 -18.87 -7.75 9.55
C PHE A 155 -18.44 -7.80 8.08
N TYR A 156 -17.14 -7.62 7.79
CA TYR A 156 -16.65 -7.69 6.41
C TYR A 156 -16.80 -9.07 5.79
N LEU A 157 -16.58 -10.15 6.56
CA LEU A 157 -16.66 -11.51 6.05
C LEU A 157 -18.09 -11.97 5.80
N PHE A 158 -19.06 -11.60 6.65
CA PHE A 158 -20.42 -12.13 6.60
C PHE A 158 -21.51 -11.07 6.75
N GLY A 159 -21.37 -10.16 7.72
CA GLY A 159 -22.44 -9.20 8.07
C GLY A 159 -22.83 -8.27 6.92
N ILE A 160 -21.86 -7.85 6.11
CA ILE A 160 -22.11 -7.01 4.94
C ILE A 160 -22.97 -7.69 3.87
N MET A 161 -22.91 -9.02 3.75
CA MET A 161 -23.78 -9.79 2.84
C MET A 161 -25.19 -9.92 3.39
N GLN A 162 -25.36 -9.83 4.71
CA GLN A 162 -26.65 -9.91 5.39
C GLN A 162 -27.34 -8.54 5.50
N GLY A 163 -26.71 -7.47 5.00
CA GLY A 163 -27.23 -6.12 5.11
C GLY A 163 -27.15 -5.53 6.53
N GLU A 164 -26.28 -6.09 7.39
CA GLU A 164 -26.03 -5.53 8.72
C GLU A 164 -25.52 -4.08 8.62
N SER A 165 -25.79 -3.27 9.64
CA SER A 165 -25.21 -1.92 9.74
C SER A 165 -23.73 -1.98 10.12
N HIS A 166 -22.95 -1.00 9.66
CA HIS A 166 -21.52 -0.95 9.96
C HIS A 166 -21.29 -0.80 11.47
N PRO A 167 -20.53 -1.68 12.14
CA PRO A 167 -20.42 -1.71 13.61
C PRO A 167 -19.71 -0.47 14.18
N PHE A 168 -18.89 0.20 13.35
CA PHE A 168 -18.19 1.43 13.69
C PHE A 168 -18.41 2.46 12.57
N PRO A 169 -19.50 3.26 12.60
CA PRO A 169 -19.75 4.26 11.57
C PRO A 169 -18.73 5.41 11.66
N ALA A 170 -18.30 5.93 10.51
CA ALA A 170 -17.38 7.06 10.47
C ALA A 170 -18.08 8.32 10.99
N SER A 171 -17.40 9.05 11.87
CA SER A 171 -17.87 10.33 12.41
C SER A 171 -16.72 11.33 12.43
N PRO A 172 -16.99 12.64 12.58
CA PRO A 172 -15.93 13.64 12.72
C PRO A 172 -14.95 13.34 13.87
N ARG A 173 -15.40 12.62 14.92
CA ARG A 173 -14.58 12.21 16.06
C ARG A 173 -13.82 10.90 15.83
N SER A 174 -14.36 9.98 15.04
CA SER A 174 -13.73 8.68 14.73
C SER A 174 -13.87 8.39 13.23
N LYS A 175 -12.81 8.71 12.49
CA LYS A 175 -12.79 8.60 11.02
C LYS A 175 -12.58 7.17 10.51
N PHE A 176 -12.02 6.30 11.35
CA PHE A 176 -11.56 4.96 10.96
C PHE A 176 -12.21 3.89 11.81
N ASN A 177 -12.62 2.79 11.18
CA ASN A 177 -12.89 1.56 11.91
C ASN A 177 -11.58 0.91 12.42
N PRO A 178 -11.64 -0.04 13.37
CA PRO A 178 -10.44 -0.62 13.97
C PRO A 178 -9.44 -1.24 12.97
N LEU A 179 -9.95 -1.90 11.92
CA LEU A 179 -9.09 -2.51 10.88
C LEU A 179 -8.50 -1.45 9.97
N GLN A 180 -9.27 -0.44 9.57
CA GLN A 180 -8.78 0.70 8.79
C GLN A 180 -7.74 1.52 9.56
N GLN A 181 -7.95 1.72 10.86
CA GLN A 181 -7.00 2.43 11.72
C GLN A 181 -5.67 1.65 11.79
N ALA A 182 -5.72 0.34 12.01
CA ALA A 182 -4.54 -0.51 12.05
C ALA A 182 -3.84 -0.59 10.69
N ALA A 183 -4.58 -0.71 9.59
CA ALA A 183 -4.03 -0.68 8.25
C ALA A 183 -3.33 0.66 7.96
N TYR A 184 -3.96 1.78 8.34
CA TYR A 184 -3.39 3.10 8.16
C TYR A 184 -2.08 3.27 8.95
N VAL A 185 -2.08 2.90 10.24
CA VAL A 185 -0.87 2.96 11.07
C VAL A 185 0.22 2.03 10.52
N GLY A 186 -0.14 0.81 10.16
CA GLY A 186 0.79 -0.17 9.59
C GLY A 186 1.41 0.31 8.28
N VAL A 187 0.64 0.97 7.41
CA VAL A 187 1.17 1.53 6.16
C VAL A 187 2.02 2.76 6.41
N MET A 188 1.50 3.76 7.13
CA MET A 188 2.16 5.06 7.26
C MET A 188 3.37 5.04 8.20
N TYR A 189 3.38 4.15 9.21
CA TYR A 189 4.46 4.07 10.19
C TYR A 189 5.25 2.75 10.13
N GLY A 190 4.86 1.80 9.28
CA GLY A 190 5.58 0.54 9.06
C GLY A 190 6.04 0.39 7.61
N LEU A 191 5.12 0.05 6.71
CA LEU A 191 5.43 -0.29 5.32
C LEU A 191 6.12 0.84 4.56
N LEU A 192 5.55 2.05 4.58
CA LEU A 192 6.05 3.19 3.81
C LEU A 192 7.43 3.66 4.30
N PRO A 193 7.70 3.83 5.60
CA PRO A 193 9.06 4.11 6.08
C PRO A 193 10.06 3.02 5.70
N LEU A 194 9.69 1.75 5.83
CA LEU A 194 10.58 0.64 5.47
C LEU A 194 10.91 0.64 3.97
N LEU A 195 9.94 0.93 3.10
CA LEU A 195 10.16 1.12 1.66
C LEU A 195 11.12 2.28 1.38
N LEU A 196 10.90 3.44 2.02
CA LEU A 196 11.73 4.62 1.82
C LEU A 196 13.18 4.39 2.30
N ILE A 197 13.35 3.80 3.49
CA ILE A 197 14.67 3.50 4.06
C ILE A 197 15.40 2.47 3.18
N SER A 198 14.74 1.37 2.83
CA SER A 198 15.37 0.34 1.99
C SER A 198 15.69 0.86 0.59
N GLY A 199 14.86 1.73 0.01
CA GLY A 199 15.12 2.40 -1.26
C GLY A 199 16.32 3.35 -1.20
N LEU A 200 16.40 4.20 -0.16
CA LEU A 200 17.54 5.11 0.06
C LEU A 200 18.85 4.35 0.25
N LEU A 201 18.84 3.28 1.05
CA LEU A 201 20.02 2.44 1.25
C LEU A 201 20.43 1.72 -0.04
N SER A 202 19.46 1.39 -0.91
CA SER A 202 19.74 0.78 -2.22
C SER A 202 20.34 1.79 -3.21
N LEU A 203 19.99 3.07 -3.09
CA LEU A 203 20.56 4.17 -3.88
C LEU A 203 22.00 4.48 -3.44
N TYR A 204 22.29 4.39 -2.14
CA TYR A 204 23.61 4.65 -1.56
C TYR A 204 24.20 3.39 -0.89
N PRO A 205 24.52 2.35 -1.66
CA PRO A 205 24.94 1.06 -1.11
C PRO A 205 26.27 1.13 -0.32
N THR A 206 27.08 2.17 -0.53
CA THR A 206 28.31 2.41 0.21
C THR A 206 28.06 2.76 1.68
N VAL A 207 26.90 3.33 2.02
CA VAL A 207 26.49 3.66 3.41
C VAL A 207 26.29 2.40 4.24
N VAL A 208 25.83 1.32 3.60
CA VAL A 208 25.61 0.02 4.25
C VAL A 208 26.94 -0.69 4.53
N GLY A 209 28.02 -0.32 3.82
CA GLY A 209 29.32 -0.96 3.95
C GLY A 209 29.29 -2.46 3.66
N ASP A 210 30.23 -3.19 4.26
CA ASP A 210 30.35 -4.64 4.17
C ASP A 210 30.03 -5.30 5.52
N LEU A 211 28.91 -4.88 6.13
CA LEU A 211 28.46 -5.39 7.43
C LEU A 211 28.40 -6.93 7.49
N PHE A 212 27.99 -7.56 6.38
CA PHE A 212 28.05 -9.01 6.19
C PHE A 212 28.05 -9.37 4.69
N PRO A 213 28.53 -10.57 4.31
CA PRO A 213 28.51 -11.02 2.93
C PRO A 213 27.11 -10.98 2.31
N GLY A 214 26.97 -10.29 1.18
CA GLY A 214 25.70 -10.21 0.45
C GLY A 214 24.67 -9.23 1.02
N VAL A 215 25.02 -8.37 1.98
CA VAL A 215 24.08 -7.39 2.58
C VAL A 215 23.31 -6.57 1.53
N ARG A 216 23.98 -6.16 0.44
CA ARG A 216 23.37 -5.37 -0.65
C ARG A 216 22.33 -6.17 -1.45
N TYR A 217 22.58 -7.46 -1.65
CA TYR A 217 21.61 -8.37 -2.27
C TYR A 217 20.38 -8.52 -1.37
N TRP A 218 20.57 -8.80 -0.07
CA TRP A 218 19.47 -8.96 0.87
C TRP A 218 18.66 -7.68 1.06
N LEU A 219 19.31 -6.51 1.01
CA LEU A 219 18.63 -5.23 1.02
C LEU A 219 17.69 -5.07 -0.19
N LEU A 220 18.16 -5.39 -1.40
CA LEU A 220 17.35 -5.35 -2.61
C LEU A 220 16.18 -6.35 -2.55
N GLN A 221 16.43 -7.57 -2.04
CA GLN A 221 15.38 -8.56 -1.81
C GLN A 221 14.35 -8.07 -0.79
N ALA A 222 14.77 -7.41 0.28
CA ALA A 222 13.87 -6.83 1.28
C ALA A 222 13.02 -5.70 0.68
N HIS A 223 13.62 -4.79 -0.08
CA HIS A 223 12.87 -3.73 -0.78
C HIS A 223 11.83 -4.32 -1.74
N PHE A 224 12.22 -5.34 -2.52
CA PHE A 224 11.32 -6.03 -3.43
C PHE A 224 10.20 -6.77 -2.69
N ALA A 225 10.49 -7.45 -1.58
CA ALA A 225 9.48 -8.09 -0.75
C ALA A 225 8.46 -7.08 -0.18
N LEU A 226 8.92 -5.89 0.25
CA LEU A 226 8.04 -4.81 0.68
C LEU A 226 7.16 -4.28 -0.47
N ALA A 227 7.69 -4.23 -1.70
CA ALA A 227 6.91 -3.90 -2.90
C ALA A 227 5.85 -4.97 -3.20
N ILE A 228 6.15 -6.26 -2.99
CA ILE A 228 5.16 -7.33 -3.10
C ILE A 228 4.07 -7.18 -2.03
N VAL A 229 4.42 -6.94 -0.76
CA VAL A 229 3.44 -6.65 0.31
C VAL A 229 2.53 -5.46 -0.07
N SER A 230 3.11 -4.45 -0.73
CA SER A 230 2.38 -3.28 -1.22
C SER A 230 1.33 -3.62 -2.28
N LEU A 231 1.58 -4.60 -3.15
CA LEU A 231 0.57 -5.11 -4.09
C LEU A 231 -0.63 -5.69 -3.34
N PHE A 232 -0.39 -6.55 -2.35
CA PHE A 232 -1.47 -7.10 -1.51
C PHE A 232 -2.29 -5.99 -0.84
N PHE A 233 -1.61 -4.98 -0.30
CA PHE A 233 -2.27 -3.83 0.30
C PHE A 233 -3.15 -3.07 -0.70
N ILE A 234 -2.65 -2.75 -1.91
CA ILE A 234 -3.43 -2.00 -2.92
C ILE A 234 -4.71 -2.75 -3.28
N PHE A 235 -4.62 -4.04 -3.59
CA PHE A 235 -5.80 -4.82 -3.98
C PHE A 235 -6.80 -4.96 -2.83
N GLY A 236 -6.32 -5.22 -1.61
CA GLY A 236 -7.17 -5.25 -0.42
C GLY A 236 -7.83 -3.89 -0.15
N HIS A 237 -7.08 -2.80 -0.28
CA HIS A 237 -7.57 -1.44 -0.10
C HIS A 237 -8.65 -1.08 -1.13
N LEU A 238 -8.39 -1.29 -2.43
CA LEU A 238 -9.36 -1.04 -3.49
C LEU A 238 -10.63 -1.86 -3.32
N TYR A 239 -10.48 -3.12 -2.90
CA TYR A 239 -11.61 -3.98 -2.60
C TYR A 239 -12.44 -3.44 -1.42
N LEU A 240 -11.80 -3.07 -0.31
CA LEU A 240 -12.49 -2.47 0.83
C LEU A 240 -13.18 -1.15 0.45
N CYS A 241 -12.66 -0.37 -0.49
CA CYS A 241 -13.35 0.81 -1.00
C CYS A 241 -14.69 0.49 -1.70
N THR A 242 -14.88 -0.73 -2.22
CA THR A 242 -16.17 -1.19 -2.76
C THR A 242 -17.17 -1.66 -1.71
N THR A 243 -16.79 -1.65 -0.42
CA THR A 243 -17.62 -2.13 0.70
C THR A 243 -18.58 -1.08 1.27
N GLY A 244 -18.66 0.11 0.65
CA GLY A 244 -19.71 1.10 0.95
C GLY A 244 -21.12 0.62 0.57
N ARG A 245 -22.14 1.46 0.78
CA ARG A 245 -23.53 1.11 0.41
C ARG A 245 -23.66 0.86 -1.09
N THR A 246 -22.89 1.63 -1.87
CA THR A 246 -22.65 1.34 -3.28
C THR A 246 -21.15 1.21 -3.54
N PRO A 247 -20.73 0.40 -4.55
CA PRO A 247 -19.31 0.20 -4.83
C PRO A 247 -18.52 1.49 -5.11
N GLY A 248 -19.18 2.54 -5.58
CA GLY A 248 -18.54 3.83 -5.92
C GLY A 248 -18.58 4.88 -4.81
N GLU A 249 -19.30 4.65 -3.70
CA GLU A 249 -19.56 5.67 -2.69
C GLU A 249 -18.30 6.13 -1.97
N THR A 250 -17.48 5.19 -1.49
CA THR A 250 -16.21 5.51 -0.80
C THR A 250 -15.22 6.19 -1.75
N PHE A 251 -15.17 5.79 -3.02
CA PHE A 251 -14.37 6.48 -4.03
C PHE A 251 -14.85 7.92 -4.23
N LYS A 252 -16.17 8.13 -4.32
CA LYS A 252 -16.75 9.46 -4.46
C LYS A 252 -16.44 10.35 -3.27
N CYS A 253 -16.40 9.80 -2.05
CA CYS A 253 -15.95 10.53 -0.85
C CYS A 253 -14.53 11.09 -1.00
N MET A 254 -13.63 10.37 -1.67
CA MET A 254 -12.26 10.82 -1.92
C MET A 254 -12.13 11.81 -3.08
N VAL A 255 -13.19 12.03 -3.85
CA VAL A 255 -13.27 13.07 -4.88
C VAL A 255 -13.89 14.34 -4.30
N ASP A 256 -15.08 14.25 -3.72
CA ASP A 256 -15.86 15.41 -3.27
C ASP A 256 -15.68 15.78 -1.79
N GLY A 257 -15.21 14.85 -0.96
CA GLY A 257 -14.98 15.04 0.48
C GLY A 257 -16.16 14.72 1.39
N TYR A 258 -17.31 14.33 0.83
CA TYR A 258 -18.53 14.08 1.58
C TYR A 258 -18.73 12.60 1.82
N HIS A 259 -18.69 12.21 3.09
CA HIS A 259 -19.16 10.91 3.52
C HIS A 259 -20.68 10.87 3.49
N ARG A 260 -21.24 9.76 3.01
CA ARG A 260 -22.68 9.55 2.84
C ARG A 260 -23.07 8.40 3.76
N HIS A 261 -24.07 8.64 4.60
CA HIS A 261 -24.60 7.67 5.55
C HIS A 261 -25.68 6.79 4.94
#